data_AF-A0A2A6BFC6-F1
#
_entry.id   AF-A0A2A6BFC6-F1
#
_cell.length_a   1.000
_cell.length_b   1.000
_cell.length_c   1.000
_cell.angle_alpha   90.00
_cell.angle_beta   90.00
_cell.angle_gamma   90.00
#
_symmetry.space_group_name_H-M   'P 1'
#
loop_
_entity.id
_entity.type
_entity.pdbx_description
1 polymer ?
#
loop_
_entity_poly.entity_id
_entity_poly.type
_entity_poly.pdbx_seq_one_letter_code
_entity_poly.pdbx_strand_id
1 'polypeptide(L)'
;AHLRRWNEDVVAMETEAILSESVKARRRSSSVNDDYSVQKTNDDASQSKLAAVKLGYWKDEFLARFVSMSSEGGRGVHRDPEISLGYWARITIIRHYVDLFLAKVGDQAQIISIGSGFDTLFWRIKSEGKKFTRYIEVDFSSVTAKKLRVIRRTNSSALSGLFREDAQENQHTDLHAGDYHLVGADLRQWAELKSKLEEANLDWNAPTLIIAECVLIYMSVSQSEELLSHLTKEFKNLALVSYEQTNVNDDFGRVMADNLEKRGLRLPGIEACHSIELQKKRLVESGFTNGTIDDMNSVFHKKLPAEERNKVLRIECLDEMELLRQSPMPSLSDWRLDQGATRPSHATETGYNPPGYSTNVHVAHQQADAETQADQQAHLAKKRAWDVAMAPAKSLPMNAFMMYMAGRTVSIFPMMMVAMMVWRPMKALFTVNATFQTLESEETGNLLLNKIVFVLGNLGAIGLAIYKVHTMGLLPNTPSDWLEFAPAVERVQYSFASPSFI
;
A
#
# COMPACT_ATOMS: atom_id res chain seq x y z
N ALA A 1 46.04 20.61 -38.17
CA ALA A 1 45.76 20.22 -36.78
C ALA A 1 44.49 20.92 -36.25
N HIS A 2 44.40 22.25 -36.25
CA HIS A 2 43.24 22.99 -35.74
C HIS A 2 41.90 22.71 -36.45
N LEU A 3 41.89 22.54 -37.77
CA LEU A 3 40.67 22.22 -38.53
C LEU A 3 40.10 20.82 -38.25
N ARG A 4 40.95 19.84 -37.90
CA ARG A 4 40.47 18.49 -37.53
C ARG A 4 39.83 18.49 -36.15
N ARG A 5 40.43 19.22 -35.20
CA ARG A 5 39.90 19.37 -33.85
C ARG A 5 38.55 20.07 -33.84
N TRP A 6 38.39 21.10 -34.68
CA TRP A 6 37.09 21.78 -34.83
C TRP A 6 36.00 20.86 -35.40
N ASN A 7 36.32 20.00 -36.38
CA ASN A 7 35.37 19.02 -36.89
C ASN A 7 35.02 17.93 -35.85
N GLU A 8 35.99 17.48 -35.06
CA GLU A 8 35.74 16.52 -33.97
C GLU A 8 34.85 17.12 -32.88
N ASP A 9 35.07 18.39 -32.52
CA ASP A 9 34.27 19.11 -31.54
C ASP A 9 32.82 19.35 -32.04
N VAL A 10 32.65 19.65 -33.34
CA VAL A 10 31.31 19.82 -33.95
C VAL A 10 30.55 18.50 -34.02
N VAL A 11 31.22 17.40 -34.40
CA VAL A 11 30.58 16.07 -34.41
C VAL A 11 30.23 15.61 -32.99
N ALA A 12 31.07 15.90 -32.00
CA ALA A 12 30.79 15.61 -30.59
C ALA A 12 29.59 16.41 -30.06
N MET A 13 29.48 17.69 -30.43
CA MET A 13 28.33 18.53 -30.06
C MET A 13 27.04 18.06 -30.74
N GLU A 14 27.08 17.61 -32.00
CA GLU A 14 25.91 17.05 -32.68
C GLU A 14 25.48 15.71 -32.07
N THR A 15 26.44 14.84 -31.70
CA THR A 15 26.12 13.58 -31.00
C THR A 15 25.58 13.81 -29.59
N GLU A 16 26.13 14.77 -28.83
CA GLU A 16 25.56 15.19 -27.55
C GLU A 16 24.17 15.83 -27.70
N ALA A 17 23.92 16.60 -28.77
CA ALA A 17 22.61 17.18 -29.03
C ALA A 17 21.56 16.09 -29.32
N ILE A 18 21.89 15.10 -30.15
CA ILE A 18 21.04 13.93 -30.47
C ILE A 18 20.85 13.04 -29.23
N LEU A 19 21.89 12.83 -28.42
CA LEU A 19 21.78 12.16 -27.13
C LEU A 19 20.92 12.98 -26.16
N SER A 20 21.03 14.30 -26.15
CA SER A 20 20.21 15.17 -25.31
C SER A 20 18.76 15.21 -25.78
N GLU A 21 18.49 15.13 -27.08
CA GLU A 21 17.15 15.06 -27.66
C GLU A 21 16.51 13.69 -27.43
N SER A 22 17.25 12.60 -27.60
CA SER A 22 16.78 11.25 -27.24
C SER A 22 16.61 11.09 -25.72
N VAL A 23 17.44 11.74 -24.91
CA VAL A 23 17.27 11.86 -23.45
C VAL A 23 16.14 12.82 -23.09
N LYS A 24 15.84 13.86 -23.88
CA LYS A 24 14.69 14.76 -23.69
C LYS A 24 13.38 14.10 -24.11
N ALA A 25 13.39 13.29 -25.17
CA ALA A 25 12.28 12.41 -25.56
C ALA A 25 12.05 11.30 -24.51
N ARG A 26 13.11 10.82 -23.84
CA ARG A 26 13.01 9.97 -22.64
C ARG A 26 12.66 10.74 -21.36
N ARG A 27 12.89 12.05 -21.28
CA ARG A 27 12.42 12.93 -20.19
C ARG A 27 10.98 13.33 -20.46
N ARG A 28 10.12 12.31 -20.38
CA ARG A 28 8.80 12.30 -19.75
C ARG A 28 8.23 13.71 -19.43
N SER A 29 7.15 14.08 -20.10
CA SER A 29 6.36 15.27 -19.78
C SER A 29 5.26 15.03 -18.73
N SER A 30 5.25 13.87 -18.05
CA SER A 30 4.32 13.54 -16.94
C SER A 30 4.92 12.49 -15.95
N SER A 31 6.05 12.81 -15.32
CA SER A 31 7.25 11.96 -15.29
C SER A 31 7.59 11.18 -14.01
N VAL A 32 7.71 9.84 -14.12
CA VAL A 32 8.31 8.86 -13.17
C VAL A 32 7.45 8.44 -11.99
N ASN A 33 6.89 9.38 -11.21
CA ASN A 33 6.28 9.05 -9.93
C ASN A 33 4.95 8.28 -10.09
N ASP A 34 4.14 8.68 -11.07
CA ASP A 34 2.84 8.06 -11.35
C ASP A 34 3.02 6.63 -11.91
N ASP A 35 3.94 6.44 -12.86
CA ASP A 35 4.27 5.11 -13.40
C ASP A 35 4.81 4.18 -12.30
N TYR A 36 5.60 4.69 -11.35
CA TYR A 36 6.11 3.90 -10.23
C TYR A 36 4.98 3.45 -9.29
N SER A 37 4.03 4.34 -8.98
CA SER A 37 2.82 3.99 -8.22
C SER A 37 1.97 2.94 -8.93
N VAL A 38 1.80 3.05 -10.25
CA VAL A 38 1.10 2.04 -11.07
C VAL A 38 1.85 0.70 -11.00
N GLN A 39 3.17 0.68 -11.16
CA GLN A 39 3.96 -0.56 -11.06
C GLN A 39 3.87 -1.22 -9.68
N LYS A 40 3.69 -0.44 -8.60
CA LYS A 40 3.51 -0.97 -7.25
C LYS A 40 2.17 -1.70 -7.06
N THR A 41 1.16 -1.42 -7.89
CA THR A 41 -0.13 -2.12 -7.84
C THR A 41 0.03 -3.62 -8.12
N ASN A 42 1.01 -4.01 -8.93
CA ASN A 42 1.38 -5.41 -9.14
C ASN A 42 1.75 -6.12 -7.83
N ASP A 43 2.55 -5.47 -6.97
CA ASP A 43 3.00 -6.08 -5.73
C ASP A 43 1.82 -6.29 -4.75
N ASP A 44 0.90 -5.33 -4.67
CA ASP A 44 -0.32 -5.43 -3.85
C ASP A 44 -1.29 -6.50 -4.37
N ALA A 45 -1.49 -6.57 -5.69
CA ALA A 45 -2.32 -7.59 -6.32
C ALA A 45 -1.73 -9.00 -6.11
N SER A 46 -0.42 -9.15 -6.29
CA SER A 46 0.26 -10.43 -6.10
C SER A 46 0.20 -10.91 -4.65
N GLN A 47 0.33 -10.00 -3.68
CA GLN A 47 0.18 -10.33 -2.26
C GLN A 47 -1.25 -10.75 -1.92
N SER A 48 -2.25 -10.06 -2.44
CA SER A 48 -3.67 -10.40 -2.22
C SER A 48 -4.02 -11.75 -2.85
N LYS A 49 -3.55 -12.00 -4.08
CA LYS A 49 -3.67 -13.31 -4.74
C LYS A 49 -3.02 -14.41 -3.90
N LEU A 50 -1.82 -14.18 -3.36
CA LEU A 50 -1.12 -15.18 -2.55
C LEU A 50 -1.81 -15.45 -1.20
N ALA A 51 -2.38 -14.42 -0.56
CA ALA A 51 -3.14 -14.59 0.67
C ALA A 51 -4.34 -15.53 0.46
N ALA A 52 -5.13 -15.29 -0.59
CA ALA A 52 -6.27 -16.14 -0.94
C ALA A 52 -5.84 -17.57 -1.34
N VAL A 53 -4.72 -17.74 -2.06
CA VAL A 53 -4.14 -19.07 -2.36
C VAL A 53 -3.78 -19.83 -1.08
N LYS A 54 -3.16 -19.17 -0.10
CA LYS A 54 -2.78 -19.79 1.19
C LYS A 54 -3.99 -20.24 2.00
N LEU A 55 -5.12 -19.54 1.87
CA LEU A 55 -6.39 -19.91 2.50
C LEU A 55 -7.15 -21.01 1.74
N GLY A 56 -6.70 -21.35 0.52
CA GLY A 56 -7.29 -22.43 -0.27
C GLY A 56 -8.42 -22.01 -1.20
N TYR A 57 -8.55 -20.71 -1.52
CA TYR A 57 -9.55 -20.23 -2.49
C TYR A 57 -9.33 -20.83 -3.89
N TRP A 58 -8.07 -20.96 -4.32
CA TRP A 58 -7.70 -21.73 -5.51
C TRP A 58 -6.28 -22.29 -5.39
N LYS A 59 -5.95 -23.23 -6.27
CA LYS A 59 -4.61 -23.84 -6.33
C LYS A 59 -3.69 -23.02 -7.23
N ASP A 60 -2.57 -22.57 -6.68
CA ASP A 60 -1.47 -21.97 -7.44
C ASP A 60 -0.14 -22.33 -6.80
N GLU A 61 0.59 -23.23 -7.45
CA GLU A 61 1.89 -23.70 -6.95
C GLU A 61 3.01 -22.72 -7.30
N PHE A 62 2.79 -21.73 -8.17
CA PHE A 62 3.83 -20.90 -8.76
C PHE A 62 3.92 -19.52 -8.12
N LEU A 63 2.79 -18.92 -7.75
CA LEU A 63 2.68 -17.52 -7.31
C LEU A 63 3.57 -17.17 -6.11
N ALA A 64 3.73 -18.11 -5.17
CA ALA A 64 4.57 -17.93 -4.00
C ALA A 64 6.05 -17.63 -4.34
N ARG A 65 6.53 -17.96 -5.55
CA ARG A 65 7.90 -17.66 -6.00
C ARG A 65 8.08 -16.20 -6.40
N PHE A 66 7.02 -15.55 -6.88
CA PHE A 66 7.07 -14.18 -7.39
C PHE A 66 6.82 -13.12 -6.32
N VAL A 67 6.18 -13.50 -5.21
CA VAL A 67 5.95 -12.62 -4.07
C VAL A 67 7.09 -12.76 -3.07
N SER A 68 7.79 -11.67 -2.79
CA SER A 68 8.85 -11.69 -1.77
C SER A 68 8.26 -11.89 -0.37
N MET A 69 8.73 -12.91 0.34
CA MET A 69 8.39 -13.17 1.76
C MET A 69 9.00 -12.13 2.73
N SER A 70 9.79 -11.17 2.21
CA SER A 70 10.51 -10.17 3.01
C SER A 70 9.68 -8.93 3.36
N SER A 71 8.44 -8.84 2.91
CA SER A 71 7.50 -7.79 3.32
C SER A 71 6.74 -8.29 4.54
N GLU A 72 7.16 -7.82 5.72
CA GLU A 72 6.50 -8.03 7.02
C GLU A 72 6.54 -9.45 7.61
N GLY A 73 7.69 -9.80 8.20
CA GLY A 73 7.73 -10.58 9.45
C GLY A 73 6.88 -11.86 9.55
N GLY A 74 6.85 -12.72 8.53
CA GLY A 74 6.32 -14.09 8.62
C GLY A 74 4.83 -14.24 8.95
N ARG A 75 4.11 -13.16 9.25
CA ARG A 75 2.65 -13.11 9.31
C ARG A 75 2.18 -12.72 7.93
N GLY A 76 1.51 -13.65 7.23
CA GLY A 76 0.95 -13.37 5.92
C GLY A 76 0.07 -12.12 5.96
N VAL A 77 0.03 -11.39 4.85
CA VAL A 77 -0.86 -10.24 4.68
C VAL A 77 -2.29 -10.71 4.89
N HIS A 78 -2.92 -10.35 6.01
CA HIS A 78 -4.34 -10.66 6.26
C HIS A 78 -5.18 -9.82 5.29
N ARG A 79 -6.04 -10.44 4.51
CA ARG A 79 -7.00 -9.71 3.67
C ARG A 79 -8.39 -10.00 4.21
N ASP A 80 -9.26 -9.00 4.16
CA ASP A 80 -10.65 -9.21 4.55
C ASP A 80 -11.28 -10.27 3.62
N PRO A 81 -12.20 -11.11 4.12
CA PRO A 81 -12.78 -12.21 3.37
C PRO A 81 -13.38 -11.80 2.01
N GLU A 82 -13.95 -10.60 1.93
CA GLU A 82 -14.52 -10.01 0.72
C GLU A 82 -13.45 -9.75 -0.35
N ILE A 83 -12.24 -9.35 0.07
CA ILE A 83 -11.10 -9.16 -0.84
C ILE A 83 -10.67 -10.51 -1.40
N SER A 84 -10.48 -11.51 -0.53
CA SER A 84 -10.10 -12.86 -0.94
C SER A 84 -11.13 -13.47 -1.90
N LEU A 85 -12.42 -13.32 -1.57
CA LEU A 85 -13.53 -13.79 -2.40
C LEU A 85 -13.60 -13.08 -3.76
N GLY A 86 -13.39 -11.77 -3.77
CA GLY A 86 -13.37 -10.99 -5.01
C GLY A 86 -12.20 -11.36 -5.93
N TYR A 87 -11.01 -11.61 -5.37
CA TYR A 87 -9.86 -12.13 -6.13
C TYR A 87 -10.12 -13.54 -6.66
N TRP A 88 -10.75 -14.41 -5.88
CA TRP A 88 -11.17 -15.72 -6.36
C TRP A 88 -12.13 -15.61 -7.56
N ALA A 89 -13.16 -14.77 -7.45
CA ALA A 89 -14.14 -14.58 -8.52
C ALA A 89 -13.47 -14.02 -9.79
N ARG A 90 -12.58 -13.02 -9.63
CA ARG A 90 -11.75 -12.41 -10.69
C ARG A 90 -10.89 -13.44 -11.42
N ILE A 91 -10.11 -14.24 -10.70
CA ILE A 91 -9.23 -15.25 -11.30
C ILE A 91 -10.05 -16.36 -11.96
N THR A 92 -11.15 -16.79 -11.33
CA THR A 92 -11.98 -17.89 -11.83
C THR A 92 -12.68 -17.50 -13.14
N ILE A 93 -13.22 -16.29 -13.25
CA ILE A 93 -13.91 -15.87 -14.47
C ILE A 93 -12.95 -15.66 -15.65
N ILE A 94 -11.77 -15.07 -15.42
CA ILE A 94 -10.75 -14.93 -16.45
C ILE A 94 -10.29 -16.31 -16.92
N ARG A 95 -10.04 -17.22 -15.96
CA ARG A 95 -9.66 -18.59 -16.27
C ARG A 95 -10.72 -19.31 -17.10
N HIS A 96 -12.00 -19.15 -16.75
CA HIS A 96 -13.11 -19.72 -17.50
C HIS A 96 -13.13 -19.27 -18.97
N TYR A 97 -12.95 -17.97 -19.24
CA TYR A 97 -12.92 -17.47 -20.62
C TYR A 97 -11.67 -17.92 -21.40
N VAL A 98 -10.52 -18.06 -20.72
CA VAL A 98 -9.31 -18.64 -21.32
C VAL A 98 -9.55 -20.11 -21.69
N ASP A 99 -10.16 -20.91 -20.81
CA ASP A 99 -10.49 -22.30 -21.10
C ASP A 99 -11.49 -22.44 -22.26
N LEU A 100 -12.52 -21.58 -22.31
CA LEU A 100 -13.46 -21.55 -23.43
C LEU A 100 -12.78 -21.20 -24.75
N PHE A 101 -11.86 -20.23 -24.74
CA PHE A 101 -11.10 -19.85 -25.91
C PHE A 101 -10.20 -20.99 -26.39
N LEU A 102 -9.43 -21.60 -25.49
CA LEU A 102 -8.57 -22.74 -25.79
C LEU A 102 -9.36 -23.95 -26.28
N ALA A 103 -10.54 -24.22 -25.71
CA ALA A 103 -11.41 -25.32 -26.15
C ALA A 103 -11.97 -25.08 -27.57
N LYS A 104 -12.21 -23.81 -27.95
CA LYS A 104 -12.75 -23.45 -29.27
C LYS A 104 -11.69 -23.41 -30.36
N VAL A 105 -10.49 -22.90 -30.03
CA VAL A 105 -9.41 -22.67 -31.00
C VAL A 105 -8.44 -23.86 -31.09
N GLY A 106 -8.21 -24.56 -29.97
CA GLY A 106 -7.21 -25.61 -29.86
C GLY A 106 -5.78 -25.10 -29.92
N ASP A 107 -4.89 -25.93 -30.45
CA ASP A 107 -3.44 -25.72 -30.42
C ASP A 107 -2.98 -24.43 -31.14
N GLN A 108 -3.78 -23.88 -32.05
CA GLN A 108 -3.47 -22.65 -32.80
C GLN A 108 -3.62 -21.35 -31.97
N ALA A 109 -4.11 -21.46 -30.74
CA ALA A 109 -4.37 -20.31 -29.88
C ALA A 109 -3.09 -19.52 -29.55
N GLN A 110 -3.21 -18.20 -29.61
CA GLN A 110 -2.25 -17.28 -29.02
C GLN A 110 -2.92 -16.52 -27.87
N ILE A 111 -2.21 -16.35 -26.76
CA ILE A 111 -2.67 -15.58 -25.61
C ILE A 111 -1.68 -14.45 -25.37
N ILE A 112 -2.18 -13.23 -25.23
CA ILE A 112 -1.39 -12.06 -24.85
C ILE A 112 -1.97 -11.47 -23.57
N SER A 113 -1.24 -11.57 -22.47
CA SER A 113 -1.58 -10.89 -21.23
C SER A 113 -0.86 -9.54 -21.19
N ILE A 114 -1.62 -8.46 -21.36
CA ILE A 114 -1.10 -7.10 -21.25
C ILE A 114 -1.21 -6.63 -19.80
N GLY A 115 -0.19 -5.92 -19.30
CA GLY A 115 -0.08 -5.57 -17.88
C GLY A 115 -0.07 -6.82 -16.97
N SER A 116 0.67 -7.84 -17.40
CA SER A 116 0.65 -9.18 -16.80
C SER A 116 1.15 -9.24 -15.35
N GLY A 117 1.95 -8.27 -14.91
CA GLY A 117 2.55 -8.28 -13.59
C GLY A 117 3.26 -9.60 -13.28
N PHE A 118 3.04 -10.13 -12.08
CA PHE A 118 3.50 -11.46 -11.66
C PHE A 118 2.43 -12.55 -11.82
N ASP A 119 1.53 -12.40 -12.79
CA ASP A 119 0.54 -13.44 -13.08
C ASP A 119 1.21 -14.78 -13.44
N THR A 120 0.54 -15.87 -13.07
CA THR A 120 1.05 -17.24 -13.15
C THR A 120 0.22 -18.14 -14.07
N LEU A 121 -0.75 -17.56 -14.79
CA LEU A 121 -1.72 -18.32 -15.58
C LEU A 121 -1.03 -19.23 -16.59
N PHE A 122 0.05 -18.79 -17.26
CA PHE A 122 0.85 -19.62 -18.15
C PHE A 122 1.24 -20.96 -17.52
N TRP A 123 1.89 -20.94 -16.36
CA TRP A 123 2.33 -22.16 -15.70
C TRP A 123 1.15 -23.01 -15.22
N ARG A 124 0.06 -22.38 -14.75
CA ARG A 124 -1.17 -23.10 -14.36
C ARG A 124 -1.78 -23.86 -15.55
N ILE A 125 -2.06 -23.20 -16.67
CA ILE A 125 -2.63 -23.86 -17.86
C ILE A 125 -1.68 -24.93 -18.43
N LYS A 126 -0.35 -24.68 -18.40
CA LYS A 126 0.65 -25.61 -18.92
C LYS A 126 0.75 -26.87 -18.06
N SER A 127 0.70 -26.72 -16.73
CA SER A 127 0.71 -27.84 -15.77
C SER A 127 -0.52 -28.75 -15.91
N GLU A 128 -1.63 -28.24 -16.42
CA GLU A 128 -2.85 -28.99 -16.72
C GLU A 128 -2.83 -29.64 -18.12
N GLY A 129 -1.73 -29.51 -18.87
CA GLY A 129 -1.59 -30.10 -20.20
C GLY A 129 -2.35 -29.36 -21.31
N LYS A 130 -2.80 -28.13 -21.07
CA LYS A 130 -3.43 -27.30 -22.11
C LYS A 130 -2.39 -26.93 -23.17
N LYS A 131 -2.81 -26.91 -24.44
CA LYS A 131 -1.97 -26.61 -25.59
C LYS A 131 -2.37 -25.28 -26.21
N PHE A 132 -1.36 -24.55 -26.66
CA PHE A 132 -1.45 -23.27 -27.37
C PHE A 132 -0.13 -23.04 -28.10
N THR A 133 -0.13 -22.18 -29.12
CA THR A 133 1.07 -21.86 -29.90
C THR A 133 1.98 -20.92 -29.14
N ARG A 134 1.40 -19.86 -28.56
CA ARG A 134 2.14 -18.76 -27.92
C ARG A 134 1.41 -18.18 -26.73
N TYR A 135 2.16 -17.87 -25.68
CA TYR A 135 1.73 -17.10 -24.53
C TYR A 135 2.70 -15.94 -24.32
N ILE A 136 2.22 -14.73 -24.53
CA ILE A 136 3.03 -13.51 -24.45
C ILE A 136 2.55 -12.69 -23.27
N GLU A 137 3.48 -12.32 -22.40
CA GLU A 137 3.24 -11.42 -21.28
C GLU A 137 3.92 -10.09 -21.54
N VAL A 138 3.16 -9.01 -21.43
CA VAL A 138 3.63 -7.64 -21.64
C VAL A 138 3.47 -6.88 -20.34
N ASP A 139 4.50 -6.16 -19.92
CA ASP A 139 4.43 -5.18 -18.82
C ASP A 139 5.55 -4.14 -18.98
N PHE A 140 5.61 -3.15 -18.09
CA PHE A 140 6.76 -2.25 -18.04
C PHE A 140 8.06 -3.05 -17.84
N SER A 141 9.13 -2.60 -18.50
CA SER A 141 10.43 -3.27 -18.46
C SER A 141 10.99 -3.44 -17.04
N SER A 142 10.63 -2.55 -16.11
CA SER A 142 10.97 -2.67 -14.68
C SER A 142 10.25 -3.83 -13.98
N VAL A 143 9.01 -4.15 -14.37
CA VAL A 143 8.21 -5.26 -13.84
C VAL A 143 8.67 -6.57 -14.46
N THR A 144 8.86 -6.60 -15.78
CA THR A 144 9.36 -7.80 -16.48
C THR A 144 10.77 -8.17 -16.03
N ALA A 145 11.67 -7.20 -15.81
CA ALA A 145 13.00 -7.45 -15.25
C ALA A 145 12.95 -8.09 -13.85
N LYS A 146 12.00 -7.69 -12.99
CA LYS A 146 11.78 -8.32 -11.68
C LYS A 146 11.27 -9.76 -11.84
N LYS A 147 10.29 -9.99 -12.72
CA LYS A 147 9.73 -11.32 -12.99
C LYS A 147 10.80 -12.25 -13.57
N LEU A 148 11.58 -11.77 -14.53
CA LEU A 148 12.71 -12.48 -15.14
C LEU A 148 13.75 -12.89 -14.09
N ARG A 149 14.09 -12.00 -13.15
CA ARG A 149 15.02 -12.34 -12.05
C ARG A 149 14.52 -13.51 -11.20
N VAL A 150 13.21 -13.63 -10.99
CA VAL A 150 12.61 -14.77 -10.27
C VAL A 150 12.67 -16.04 -11.12
N ILE A 151 12.34 -15.95 -12.41
CA ILE A 151 12.41 -17.08 -13.35
C ILE A 151 13.85 -17.63 -13.44
N ARG A 152 14.87 -16.75 -13.51
CA ARG A 152 16.29 -17.11 -13.53
C ARG A 152 16.80 -17.83 -12.27
N ARG A 153 16.15 -17.65 -11.12
CA ARG A 153 16.72 -18.05 -9.83
C ARG A 153 16.92 -19.57 -9.78
N THR A 154 18.07 -20.01 -9.25
CA THR A 154 18.69 -21.33 -9.45
C THR A 154 17.89 -22.56 -8.95
N ASN A 155 16.69 -22.37 -8.39
CA ASN A 155 15.75 -23.43 -7.97
C ASN A 155 14.41 -23.39 -8.73
N SER A 156 14.35 -22.70 -9.87
CA SER A 156 13.13 -22.51 -10.67
C SER A 156 12.94 -23.57 -11.75
N SER A 157 13.46 -24.80 -11.61
CA SER A 157 13.17 -25.89 -12.56
C SER A 157 11.67 -26.14 -12.74
N ALA A 158 10.87 -25.83 -11.72
CA ALA A 158 9.41 -25.86 -11.79
C ALA A 158 8.81 -24.81 -12.75
N LEU A 159 9.49 -23.68 -12.96
CA LEU A 159 9.06 -22.62 -13.89
C LEU A 159 9.67 -22.83 -15.27
N SER A 160 11.00 -22.97 -15.35
CA SER A 160 11.71 -23.08 -16.62
C SER A 160 11.51 -24.44 -17.29
N GLY A 161 11.28 -25.50 -16.52
CA GLY A 161 11.02 -26.84 -17.07
C GLY A 161 9.66 -26.99 -17.75
N LEU A 162 8.77 -25.98 -17.66
CA LEU A 162 7.50 -25.96 -18.37
C LEU A 162 7.59 -25.23 -19.72
N PHE A 163 8.70 -24.56 -20.01
CA PHE A 163 8.92 -23.94 -21.31
C PHE A 163 9.19 -25.00 -22.39
N ARG A 164 8.79 -24.69 -23.62
CA ARG A 164 9.04 -25.58 -24.75
C ARG A 164 10.51 -25.58 -25.19
N GLU A 165 11.20 -24.46 -25.05
CA GLU A 165 12.59 -24.27 -25.46
C GLU A 165 13.40 -23.61 -24.35
N ASP A 166 14.72 -23.69 -24.45
CA ASP A 166 15.62 -22.99 -23.54
C ASP A 166 15.41 -21.48 -23.65
N ALA A 167 15.35 -20.83 -22.49
CA ALA A 167 14.98 -19.43 -22.42
C ALA A 167 16.13 -18.53 -22.90
N GLN A 168 15.86 -17.76 -23.96
CA GLN A 168 16.75 -16.75 -24.51
C GLN A 168 16.36 -15.37 -24.00
N GLU A 169 17.35 -14.58 -23.62
CA GLU A 169 17.12 -13.32 -22.93
C GLU A 169 17.66 -12.14 -23.75
N ASN A 170 16.83 -11.12 -23.89
CA ASN A 170 17.22 -9.87 -24.52
C ASN A 170 17.17 -8.72 -23.50
N GLN A 171 18.28 -7.99 -23.41
CA GLN A 171 18.40 -6.73 -22.62
C GLN A 171 17.99 -6.82 -21.14
N HIS A 172 17.95 -8.03 -20.56
CA HIS A 172 17.51 -8.31 -19.19
C HIS A 172 16.07 -7.88 -18.84
N THR A 173 15.25 -7.56 -19.82
CA THR A 173 13.83 -7.22 -19.66
C THR A 173 12.93 -8.22 -20.37
N ASP A 174 13.48 -8.93 -21.36
CA ASP A 174 12.71 -9.80 -22.23
C ASP A 174 13.22 -11.25 -22.13
N LEU A 175 12.30 -12.20 -22.28
CA LEU A 175 12.53 -13.63 -22.26
C LEU A 175 11.75 -14.28 -23.41
N HIS A 176 12.38 -15.20 -24.13
CA HIS A 176 11.75 -15.99 -25.18
C HIS A 176 12.12 -17.46 -24.99
N ALA A 177 11.12 -18.33 -24.80
CA ALA A 177 11.33 -19.73 -24.44
C ALA A 177 10.42 -20.66 -25.28
N GLY A 178 10.37 -20.40 -26.60
CA GLY A 178 9.56 -21.14 -27.56
C GLY A 178 8.09 -20.73 -27.55
N ASP A 179 7.32 -21.24 -26.59
CA ASP A 179 5.88 -20.97 -26.45
C ASP A 179 5.53 -19.93 -25.39
N TYR A 180 6.52 -19.51 -24.58
CA TYR A 180 6.38 -18.45 -23.60
C TYR A 180 7.29 -17.26 -23.94
N HIS A 181 6.73 -16.06 -23.91
CA HIS A 181 7.47 -14.82 -24.09
C HIS A 181 7.09 -13.83 -23.00
N LEU A 182 8.09 -13.18 -22.41
CA LEU A 182 7.94 -12.05 -21.50
C LEU A 182 8.60 -10.85 -22.16
N VAL A 183 7.88 -9.76 -22.38
CA VAL A 183 8.40 -8.58 -23.09
C VAL A 183 8.13 -7.29 -22.31
N GLY A 184 9.18 -6.50 -22.12
CA GLY A 184 9.09 -5.18 -21.49
C GLY A 184 8.72 -4.11 -22.51
N ALA A 185 7.49 -3.59 -22.46
CA ALA A 185 7.02 -2.52 -23.35
C ALA A 185 6.01 -1.61 -22.65
N ASP A 186 5.98 -0.33 -23.02
CA ASP A 186 4.91 0.58 -22.60
C ASP A 186 3.68 0.41 -23.51
N LEU A 187 2.55 -0.01 -22.93
CA LEU A 187 1.30 -0.22 -23.68
C LEU A 187 0.78 1.07 -24.36
N ARG A 188 1.23 2.24 -23.90
CA ARG A 188 0.91 3.55 -24.51
C ARG A 188 1.71 3.80 -25.79
N GLN A 189 2.74 3.00 -26.06
CA GLN A 189 3.65 3.17 -27.19
C GLN A 189 3.48 2.02 -28.19
N TRP A 190 2.46 2.13 -29.05
CA TRP A 190 2.09 1.08 -30.00
C TRP A 190 3.26 0.57 -30.86
N ALA A 191 4.12 1.47 -31.35
CA ALA A 191 5.24 1.08 -32.20
C ALA A 191 6.27 0.18 -31.47
N GLU A 192 6.55 0.47 -30.20
CA GLU A 192 7.41 -0.37 -29.36
C GLU A 192 6.75 -1.72 -29.10
N LEU A 193 5.49 -1.70 -28.67
CA LEU A 193 4.70 -2.91 -28.40
C LEU A 193 4.66 -3.82 -29.63
N LYS A 194 4.34 -3.28 -30.80
CA LYS A 194 4.26 -4.05 -32.05
C LYS A 194 5.60 -4.72 -32.39
N SER A 195 6.70 -3.97 -32.31
CA SER A 195 8.05 -4.52 -32.53
C SER A 195 8.35 -5.67 -31.58
N LYS A 196 7.99 -5.54 -30.30
CA LYS A 196 8.20 -6.58 -29.28
C LYS A 196 7.35 -7.83 -29.50
N LEU A 197 6.11 -7.66 -29.98
CA LEU A 197 5.24 -8.77 -30.34
C LEU A 197 5.76 -9.53 -31.57
N GLU A 198 6.33 -8.81 -32.55
CA GLU A 198 6.98 -9.41 -33.72
C GLU A 198 8.26 -10.17 -33.34
N GLU A 199 9.08 -9.63 -32.43
CA GLU A 199 10.24 -10.33 -31.83
C GLU A 199 9.83 -11.64 -31.13
N ALA A 200 8.62 -11.68 -30.53
CA ALA A 200 8.03 -12.88 -29.95
C ALA A 200 7.41 -13.84 -30.99
N ASN A 201 7.69 -13.65 -32.28
CA ASN A 201 7.18 -14.45 -33.40
C ASN A 201 5.65 -14.54 -33.46
N LEU A 202 4.92 -13.51 -33.01
CA LEU A 202 3.46 -13.47 -33.05
C LEU A 202 2.92 -13.61 -34.48
N ASP A 203 1.89 -14.45 -34.69
CA ASP A 203 1.15 -14.50 -35.95
C ASP A 203 -0.13 -13.65 -35.86
N TRP A 204 -0.20 -12.57 -36.63
CA TRP A 204 -1.35 -11.65 -36.69
C TRP A 204 -2.63 -12.27 -37.28
N ASN A 205 -2.51 -13.40 -37.99
CA ASN A 205 -3.65 -14.11 -38.58
C ASN A 205 -4.23 -15.19 -37.64
N ALA A 206 -3.44 -15.67 -36.69
CA ALA A 206 -3.85 -16.71 -35.75
C ALA A 206 -4.88 -16.17 -34.73
N PRO A 207 -5.83 -17.00 -34.28
CA PRO A 207 -6.79 -16.59 -33.26
C PRO A 207 -6.06 -16.21 -31.97
N THR A 208 -6.26 -14.96 -31.55
CA THR A 208 -5.53 -14.38 -30.42
C THR A 208 -6.49 -13.87 -29.35
N LEU A 209 -6.22 -14.23 -28.09
CA LEU A 209 -6.93 -13.74 -26.92
C LEU A 209 -6.05 -12.72 -26.18
N ILE A 210 -6.56 -11.50 -26.02
CA ILE A 210 -5.95 -10.48 -25.16
C ILE A 210 -6.58 -10.57 -23.76
N ILE A 211 -5.75 -10.56 -22.74
CA ILE A 211 -6.17 -10.48 -21.33
C ILE A 211 -5.70 -9.14 -20.79
N ALA A 212 -6.64 -8.30 -20.35
CA ALA A 212 -6.38 -7.02 -19.68
C ALA A 212 -6.97 -7.07 -18.27
N GLU A 213 -6.17 -7.46 -17.28
CA GLU A 213 -6.62 -7.68 -15.91
C GLU A 213 -6.25 -6.51 -14.99
N CYS A 214 -7.18 -5.55 -14.81
CA CYS A 214 -6.99 -4.26 -14.13
C CYS A 214 -5.86 -3.44 -14.76
N VAL A 215 -5.94 -3.18 -16.07
CA VAL A 215 -4.85 -2.49 -16.79
C VAL A 215 -5.31 -1.20 -17.45
N LEU A 216 -6.39 -1.25 -18.23
CA LEU A 216 -6.83 -0.12 -19.06
C LEU A 216 -7.17 1.13 -18.24
N ILE A 217 -7.62 0.97 -17.00
CA ILE A 217 -7.96 2.08 -16.09
C ILE A 217 -6.76 2.95 -15.69
N TYR A 218 -5.53 2.41 -15.77
CA TYR A 218 -4.30 3.15 -15.47
C TYR A 218 -3.83 4.03 -16.63
N MET A 219 -4.45 3.92 -17.81
CA MET A 219 -4.19 4.74 -18.99
C MET A 219 -5.33 5.75 -19.16
N SER A 220 -5.10 6.87 -19.84
CA SER A 220 -6.22 7.76 -20.18
C SER A 220 -7.19 7.03 -21.10
N VAL A 221 -8.46 7.46 -21.11
CA VAL A 221 -9.48 6.86 -21.99
C VAL A 221 -8.99 6.85 -23.45
N SER A 222 -8.45 7.96 -23.92
CA SER A 222 -7.87 8.09 -25.27
C SER A 222 -6.73 7.11 -25.54
N GLN A 223 -5.80 6.92 -24.61
CA GLN A 223 -4.68 5.98 -24.77
C GLN A 223 -5.17 4.53 -24.79
N SER A 224 -6.15 4.20 -23.94
CA SER A 224 -6.74 2.86 -23.93
C SER A 224 -7.51 2.57 -25.22
N GLU A 225 -8.25 3.54 -25.76
CA GLU A 225 -8.95 3.44 -27.05
C GLU A 225 -7.99 3.30 -28.23
N GLU A 226 -6.90 4.07 -28.23
CA GLU A 226 -5.86 3.99 -29.26
C GLU A 226 -5.23 2.59 -29.29
N LEU A 227 -4.84 2.06 -28.13
CA LEU A 227 -4.31 0.70 -28.01
C LEU A 227 -5.32 -0.34 -28.53
N LEU A 228 -6.57 -0.29 -28.08
CA LEU A 228 -7.61 -1.22 -28.49
C LEU A 228 -7.90 -1.13 -30.00
N SER A 229 -7.92 0.10 -30.56
CA SER A 229 -8.10 0.33 -31.99
C SER A 229 -6.96 -0.23 -32.82
N HIS A 230 -5.72 -0.13 -32.35
CA HIS A 230 -4.58 -0.76 -33.02
C HIS A 230 -4.69 -2.28 -33.01
N LEU A 231 -5.05 -2.88 -31.87
CA LEU A 231 -5.23 -4.32 -31.76
C LEU A 231 -6.34 -4.83 -32.71
N THR A 232 -7.50 -4.19 -32.75
CA THR A 232 -8.61 -4.64 -33.62
C THR A 232 -8.32 -4.46 -35.11
N LYS A 233 -7.46 -3.49 -35.49
CA LYS A 233 -7.05 -3.28 -36.89
C LYS A 233 -6.02 -4.29 -37.38
N GLU A 234 -5.12 -4.73 -36.50
CA GLU A 234 -3.96 -5.56 -36.89
C GLU A 234 -4.27 -7.06 -36.79
N PHE A 235 -5.09 -7.47 -35.81
CA PHE A 235 -5.47 -8.87 -35.65
C PHE A 235 -6.71 -9.22 -36.48
N LYS A 236 -6.61 -10.31 -37.25
CA LYS A 236 -7.75 -10.83 -38.03
C LYS A 236 -8.82 -11.48 -37.14
N ASN A 237 -8.39 -12.20 -36.11
CA ASN A 237 -9.25 -12.97 -35.20
C ASN A 237 -8.89 -12.64 -33.76
N LEU A 238 -9.53 -11.63 -33.19
CA LEU A 238 -9.22 -11.12 -31.86
C LEU A 238 -10.37 -11.37 -30.88
N ALA A 239 -10.03 -11.85 -29.69
CA ALA A 239 -10.90 -11.83 -28.52
C ALA A 239 -10.25 -11.02 -27.40
N LEU A 240 -11.06 -10.36 -26.57
CA LEU A 240 -10.61 -9.60 -25.41
C LEU A 240 -11.35 -10.07 -24.16
N VAL A 241 -10.61 -10.32 -23.10
CA VAL A 241 -11.12 -10.44 -21.73
C VAL A 241 -10.54 -9.27 -20.94
N SER A 242 -11.40 -8.28 -20.66
CA SER A 242 -11.06 -7.16 -19.77
C SER A 242 -11.73 -7.34 -18.41
N TYR A 243 -10.97 -7.12 -17.35
CA TYR A 243 -11.48 -7.01 -15.98
C TYR A 243 -11.02 -5.67 -15.42
N GLU A 244 -11.95 -4.81 -15.02
CA GLU A 244 -11.66 -3.50 -14.44
C GLU A 244 -12.88 -3.02 -13.63
N GLN A 245 -12.73 -1.87 -12.98
CA GLN A 245 -13.82 -1.26 -12.22
C GLN A 245 -15.00 -0.89 -13.12
N THR A 246 -16.20 -0.92 -12.56
CA THR A 246 -17.43 -0.49 -13.24
C THR A 246 -18.36 0.19 -12.24
N ASN A 247 -19.28 1.02 -12.75
CA ASN A 247 -20.27 1.76 -11.96
C ASN A 247 -19.68 2.69 -10.89
N VAL A 248 -18.49 3.27 -11.14
CA VAL A 248 -17.76 4.08 -10.14
C VAL A 248 -18.31 5.51 -9.93
N ASN A 249 -19.53 5.80 -10.39
CA ASN A 249 -20.18 7.10 -10.21
C ASN A 249 -20.95 7.23 -8.87
N ASP A 250 -20.97 6.17 -8.07
CA ASP A 250 -21.58 6.14 -6.75
C ASP A 250 -20.64 6.67 -5.65
N ASP A 251 -21.13 6.71 -4.41
CA ASP A 251 -20.32 7.12 -3.25
C ASP A 251 -19.10 6.23 -3.06
N PHE A 252 -19.25 4.93 -3.35
CA PHE A 252 -18.16 3.97 -3.23
C PHE A 252 -17.03 4.27 -4.22
N GLY A 253 -17.36 4.49 -5.49
CA GLY A 253 -16.39 4.84 -6.53
C GLY A 253 -15.66 6.14 -6.24
N ARG A 254 -16.33 7.16 -5.69
CA ARG A 254 -15.70 8.40 -5.23
C ARG A 254 -14.70 8.15 -4.10
N VAL A 255 -15.12 7.43 -3.05
CA VAL A 255 -14.24 7.12 -1.91
C VAL A 255 -13.04 6.28 -2.36
N MET A 256 -13.25 5.32 -3.27
CA MET A 256 -12.19 4.51 -3.86
C MET A 256 -11.17 5.39 -4.60
N ALA A 257 -11.64 6.27 -5.50
CA ALA A 257 -10.78 7.17 -6.27
C ALA A 257 -9.96 8.09 -5.35
N ASP A 258 -10.61 8.73 -4.37
CA ASP A 258 -9.95 9.60 -3.38
C ASP A 258 -8.89 8.85 -2.57
N ASN A 259 -9.16 7.60 -2.17
CA ASN A 259 -8.22 6.78 -1.40
C ASN A 259 -6.99 6.38 -2.22
N LEU A 260 -7.16 6.09 -3.51
CA LEU A 260 -6.06 5.78 -4.41
C LEU A 260 -5.24 7.04 -4.73
N GLU A 261 -5.89 8.18 -4.95
CA GLU A 261 -5.20 9.45 -5.20
C GLU A 261 -4.35 9.88 -4.00
N LYS A 262 -4.87 9.72 -2.77
CA LYS A 262 -4.09 9.96 -1.52
C LYS A 262 -2.83 9.09 -1.41
N ARG A 263 -2.76 7.96 -2.13
CA ARG A 263 -1.59 7.07 -2.21
C ARG A 263 -0.68 7.38 -3.40
N GLY A 264 -0.98 8.44 -4.13
CA GLY A 264 -0.26 8.81 -5.35
C GLY A 264 -0.60 7.94 -6.55
N LEU A 265 -1.74 7.24 -6.54
CA LEU A 265 -2.23 6.46 -7.67
C LEU A 265 -3.45 7.15 -8.28
N ARG A 266 -3.25 7.83 -9.41
CA ARG A 266 -4.36 8.36 -10.21
C ARG A 266 -4.91 7.29 -11.14
N LEU A 267 -6.19 7.41 -11.48
CA LEU A 267 -6.89 6.52 -12.41
C LEU A 267 -7.37 7.32 -13.64
N PRO A 268 -6.50 7.59 -14.63
CA PRO A 268 -6.85 8.42 -15.78
C PRO A 268 -7.99 7.84 -16.64
N GLY A 269 -8.20 6.52 -16.58
CA GLY A 269 -9.25 5.82 -17.33
C GLY A 269 -10.56 5.67 -16.56
N ILE A 270 -10.69 6.27 -15.38
CA ILE A 270 -11.87 6.11 -14.51
C ILE A 270 -13.17 6.57 -15.18
N GLU A 271 -13.10 7.54 -16.10
CA GLU A 271 -14.27 8.04 -16.82
C GLU A 271 -14.97 6.95 -17.65
N ALA A 272 -14.19 6.03 -18.26
CA ALA A 272 -14.74 4.89 -18.99
C ALA A 272 -15.39 3.86 -18.05
N CYS A 273 -15.09 3.92 -16.75
CA CYS A 273 -15.57 2.98 -15.73
C CYS A 273 -16.83 3.48 -15.00
N HIS A 274 -17.36 4.67 -15.32
CA HIS A 274 -18.55 5.22 -14.66
C HIS A 274 -19.82 4.38 -14.85
N SER A 275 -19.93 3.65 -15.97
CA SER A 275 -21.05 2.72 -16.19
C SER A 275 -20.68 1.60 -17.18
N ILE A 276 -21.47 0.52 -17.18
CA ILE A 276 -21.34 -0.58 -18.13
C ILE A 276 -21.53 -0.10 -19.58
N GLU A 277 -22.40 0.88 -19.80
CA GLU A 277 -22.68 1.46 -21.12
C GLU A 277 -21.46 2.20 -21.68
N LEU A 278 -20.73 2.93 -20.83
CA LEU A 278 -19.50 3.62 -21.23
C LEU A 278 -18.38 2.63 -21.54
N GLN A 279 -18.24 1.57 -20.75
CA GLN A 279 -17.32 0.47 -21.06
C GLN A 279 -17.65 -0.16 -22.42
N LYS A 280 -18.94 -0.45 -22.66
CA LYS A 280 -19.40 -0.99 -23.94
C LYS A 280 -19.13 -0.05 -25.10
N LYS A 281 -19.40 1.24 -24.91
CA LYS A 281 -19.16 2.28 -25.91
C LYS A 281 -17.67 2.31 -26.30
N ARG A 282 -16.77 2.37 -25.33
CA ARG A 282 -15.31 2.35 -25.55
C ARG A 282 -14.86 1.15 -26.39
N LEU A 283 -15.36 -0.05 -26.09
CA LEU A 283 -15.02 -1.27 -26.84
C LEU A 283 -15.57 -1.23 -28.27
N VAL A 284 -16.82 -0.81 -28.45
CA VAL A 284 -17.45 -0.73 -29.78
C VAL A 284 -16.76 0.30 -30.66
N GLU A 285 -16.46 1.48 -30.11
CA GLU A 285 -15.74 2.55 -30.83
C GLU A 285 -14.30 2.13 -31.15
N SER A 286 -13.71 1.25 -30.34
CA SER A 286 -12.40 0.64 -30.62
C SER A 286 -12.43 -0.50 -31.63
N GLY A 287 -13.60 -0.88 -32.18
CA GLY A 287 -13.74 -1.87 -33.25
C GLY A 287 -14.22 -3.26 -32.82
N PHE A 288 -14.54 -3.48 -31.54
CA PHE A 288 -15.15 -4.75 -31.10
C PHE A 288 -16.64 -4.78 -31.45
N THR A 289 -17.09 -5.83 -32.13
CA THR A 289 -18.48 -5.92 -32.62
C THR A 289 -19.40 -6.70 -31.68
N ASN A 290 -18.89 -7.74 -31.04
CA ASN A 290 -19.67 -8.67 -30.23
C ASN A 290 -19.02 -8.84 -28.85
N GLY A 291 -19.84 -8.87 -27.79
CA GLY A 291 -19.36 -9.11 -26.43
C GLY A 291 -20.45 -8.97 -25.38
N THR A 292 -20.13 -9.44 -24.18
CA THR A 292 -20.95 -9.29 -22.97
C THR A 292 -20.13 -8.57 -21.92
N ILE A 293 -20.75 -7.63 -21.20
CA ILE A 293 -20.14 -6.97 -20.04
C ILE A 293 -21.07 -7.22 -18.88
N ASP A 294 -20.52 -7.76 -17.79
CA ASP A 294 -21.25 -8.11 -16.59
C ASP A 294 -20.47 -7.61 -15.38
N ASP A 295 -21.19 -7.10 -14.39
CA ASP A 295 -20.61 -6.77 -13.09
C ASP A 295 -20.23 -8.05 -12.32
N MET A 296 -19.32 -7.93 -11.36
CA MET A 296 -18.81 -9.10 -10.64
C MET A 296 -19.86 -9.79 -9.76
N ASN A 297 -20.92 -9.10 -9.34
CA ASN A 297 -22.03 -9.74 -8.63
C ASN A 297 -22.86 -10.61 -9.57
N SER A 298 -23.17 -10.12 -10.77
CA SER A 298 -23.80 -10.92 -11.82
C SER A 298 -22.92 -12.11 -12.22
N VAL A 299 -21.61 -11.92 -12.38
CA VAL A 299 -20.66 -13.01 -12.64
C VAL A 299 -20.70 -14.04 -11.51
N PHE A 300 -20.57 -13.59 -10.26
CA PHE A 300 -20.57 -14.45 -9.09
C PHE A 300 -21.86 -15.27 -9.02
N HIS A 301 -23.03 -14.65 -9.10
CA HIS A 301 -24.31 -15.33 -8.91
C HIS A 301 -24.83 -16.10 -10.13
N LYS A 302 -24.48 -15.71 -11.36
CA LYS A 302 -25.07 -16.29 -12.58
C LYS A 302 -24.10 -17.13 -13.41
N LYS A 303 -22.80 -16.84 -13.36
CA LYS A 303 -21.80 -17.47 -14.25
C LYS A 303 -20.89 -18.47 -13.54
N LEU A 304 -20.53 -18.21 -12.28
CA LEU A 304 -19.65 -19.12 -11.53
C LEU A 304 -20.42 -20.35 -11.00
N PRO A 305 -19.82 -21.56 -11.03
CA PRO A 305 -20.48 -22.78 -10.58
C PRO A 305 -20.91 -22.73 -9.11
N ALA A 306 -22.15 -23.15 -8.83
CA ALA A 306 -22.71 -23.08 -7.47
C ALA A 306 -21.94 -23.91 -6.45
N GLU A 307 -21.41 -25.07 -6.86
CA GLU A 307 -20.60 -25.94 -5.99
C GLU A 307 -19.31 -25.25 -5.53
N GLU A 308 -18.55 -24.68 -6.47
CA GLU A 308 -17.33 -23.93 -6.17
C GLU A 308 -17.61 -22.70 -5.32
N ARG A 309 -18.70 -21.96 -5.58
CA ARG A 309 -19.13 -20.84 -4.72
C ARG A 309 -19.39 -21.28 -3.29
N ASN A 310 -20.15 -22.36 -3.12
CA ASN A 310 -20.48 -22.88 -1.79
C ASN A 310 -19.25 -23.38 -1.04
N LYS A 311 -18.24 -23.86 -1.76
CA LYS A 311 -16.95 -24.27 -1.19
C LYS A 311 -16.15 -23.05 -0.69
N VAL A 312 -16.01 -22.01 -1.51
CA VAL A 312 -15.23 -20.82 -1.12
C VAL A 312 -15.91 -20.01 -0.01
N LEU A 313 -17.25 -19.93 0.00
CA LEU A 313 -18.01 -19.27 1.06
C LEU A 313 -17.90 -19.98 2.43
N ARG A 314 -17.33 -21.19 2.49
CA ARG A 314 -17.07 -21.92 3.74
C ARG A 314 -15.63 -21.77 4.23
N ILE A 315 -14.74 -21.15 3.46
CA ILE A 315 -13.34 -20.98 3.84
C ILE A 315 -13.23 -19.97 4.99
N GLU A 316 -13.90 -18.83 4.86
CA GLU A 316 -13.93 -17.75 5.84
C GLU A 316 -15.38 -17.44 6.22
N CYS A 317 -15.63 -17.10 7.49
CA CYS A 317 -16.97 -16.72 7.95
C CYS A 317 -17.27 -15.30 7.47
N LEU A 318 -18.20 -15.16 6.53
CA LEU A 318 -18.54 -13.88 5.92
C LEU A 318 -19.88 -13.40 6.49
N ASP A 319 -19.80 -12.66 7.61
CA ASP A 319 -20.97 -12.19 8.37
C ASP A 319 -21.70 -11.05 7.64
N GLU A 320 -21.06 -10.37 6.68
CA GLU A 320 -21.59 -9.19 5.97
C GLU A 320 -21.82 -9.42 4.46
N MET A 321 -22.79 -10.27 4.11
CA MET A 321 -23.22 -10.46 2.70
C MET A 321 -23.67 -9.17 1.99
N GLU A 322 -24.05 -8.13 2.74
CA GLU A 322 -24.45 -6.82 2.20
C GLU A 322 -23.26 -6.07 1.57
N LEU A 323 -22.04 -6.22 2.11
CA LEU A 323 -20.82 -5.62 1.54
C LEU A 323 -20.54 -6.17 0.14
N LEU A 324 -20.79 -7.45 -0.11
CA LEU A 324 -20.65 -8.04 -1.44
C LEU A 324 -21.65 -7.46 -2.45
N ARG A 325 -22.88 -7.14 -2.01
CA ARG A 325 -23.90 -6.50 -2.86
C ARG A 325 -23.56 -5.06 -3.21
N GLN A 326 -22.91 -4.32 -2.31
CA GLN A 326 -22.56 -2.91 -2.49
C GLN A 326 -21.15 -2.70 -3.07
N SER A 327 -20.30 -3.72 -3.05
CA SER A 327 -18.89 -3.61 -3.44
C SER A 327 -18.61 -4.21 -4.82
N PRO A 328 -18.11 -3.43 -5.79
CA PRO A 328 -17.17 -3.94 -6.77
C PRO A 328 -15.76 -3.93 -6.13
N MET A 329 -15.47 -4.93 -5.28
CA MET A 329 -14.21 -5.16 -4.53
C MET A 329 -13.80 -4.11 -3.47
N PRO A 330 -13.37 -4.49 -2.25
CA PRO A 330 -13.18 -3.55 -1.15
C PRO A 330 -11.96 -2.64 -1.23
N SER A 331 -12.18 -1.44 -0.65
CA SER A 331 -11.25 -0.43 -0.20
C SER A 331 -10.08 -0.99 0.63
N LEU A 332 -8.86 -0.58 0.31
CA LEU A 332 -7.64 -0.89 1.06
C LEU A 332 -7.44 -0.03 2.33
N SER A 333 -8.49 0.47 2.99
CA SER A 333 -8.34 1.29 4.20
C SER A 333 -8.16 0.44 5.45
N ASP A 334 -6.94 -0.05 5.70
CA ASP A 334 -6.32 -0.11 7.05
C ASP A 334 -4.99 -0.89 7.07
N TRP A 335 -3.93 -0.28 6.52
CA TRP A 335 -2.58 -0.84 6.59
C TRP A 335 -1.59 0.26 6.98
N ARG A 336 -1.24 0.31 8.27
CA ARG A 336 -0.26 1.22 8.85
C ARG A 336 0.97 0.42 9.27
N LEU A 337 2.10 0.67 8.62
CA LEU A 337 3.39 0.02 8.88
C LEU A 337 3.94 0.44 10.26
N ASP A 338 4.10 -0.52 11.17
CA ASP A 338 4.92 -0.39 12.37
C ASP A 338 6.36 -0.80 12.06
N GLN A 339 7.28 0.17 12.03
CA GLN A 339 8.72 -0.13 12.06
C GLN A 339 9.19 -0.15 13.51
N GLY A 340 9.21 -1.36 14.09
CA GLY A 340 9.84 -1.62 15.38
C GLY A 340 10.84 -2.77 15.27
N ALA A 341 12.12 -2.41 15.38
CA ALA A 341 13.20 -3.11 16.12
C ALA A 341 14.49 -3.34 15.32
N THR A 342 15.53 -2.60 15.70
CA THR A 342 16.87 -3.17 15.87
C THR A 342 17.39 -2.77 17.25
N ARG A 343 17.74 -3.78 18.06
CA ARG A 343 18.63 -3.63 19.22
C ARG A 343 20.08 -3.63 18.72
N PRO A 344 21.01 -3.07 19.52
CA PRO A 344 22.17 -3.88 19.87
C PRO A 344 22.33 -4.08 21.37
N SER A 345 23.07 -5.15 21.66
CA SER A 345 23.49 -5.74 22.92
C SER A 345 24.20 -4.80 23.89
N HIS A 346 23.93 -5.02 25.17
CA HIS A 346 24.82 -4.60 26.26
C HIS A 346 26.16 -5.31 26.17
N ALA A 347 27.24 -4.53 26.25
CA ALA A 347 28.55 -4.97 26.75
C ALA A 347 28.94 -4.03 27.89
N THR A 348 29.30 -4.65 29.02
CA THR A 348 29.91 -4.08 30.23
C THR A 348 31.25 -3.41 29.93
N GLU A 349 31.49 -2.19 30.43
CA GLU A 349 32.80 -1.79 30.95
C GLU A 349 32.67 -0.76 32.09
N THR A 350 33.39 -1.08 33.16
CA THR A 350 33.70 -0.28 34.33
C THR A 350 34.89 0.64 34.07
N GLY A 351 34.85 1.87 34.60
CA GLY A 351 36.06 2.59 34.98
C GLY A 351 36.27 3.97 34.36
N TYR A 352 36.58 4.92 35.26
CA TYR A 352 37.35 6.16 35.11
C TYR A 352 36.56 7.46 35.33
N ASN A 353 36.74 8.00 36.54
CA ASN A 353 36.38 9.37 36.92
C ASN A 353 37.40 10.37 36.33
N PRO A 354 36.97 11.60 35.98
CA PRO A 354 37.83 12.61 35.37
C PRO A 354 38.81 13.29 36.37
N PRO A 355 39.90 13.91 35.86
CA PRO A 355 40.97 14.49 36.67
C PRO A 355 40.49 15.73 37.45
N GLY A 356 40.71 15.75 38.77
CA GLY A 356 40.37 16.89 39.63
C GLY A 356 39.91 16.54 41.07
N TYR A 357 39.81 15.25 41.42
CA TYR A 357 39.37 14.82 42.75
C TYR A 357 40.58 14.66 43.70
N SER A 358 40.81 15.65 44.58
CA SER A 358 41.66 15.50 45.76
C SER A 358 40.79 15.41 47.01
N THR A 359 40.97 14.33 47.77
CA THR A 359 40.41 14.15 49.11
C THR A 359 41.41 14.66 50.13
N ASN A 360 40.89 15.42 51.11
CA ASN A 360 41.54 15.93 52.33
C ASN A 360 42.15 17.34 52.27
N VAL A 361 41.38 18.34 52.69
CA VAL A 361 41.85 19.35 53.65
C VAL A 361 40.69 19.66 54.60
N HIS A 362 40.80 19.17 55.84
CA HIS A 362 40.06 19.71 56.98
C HIS A 362 40.99 20.67 57.74
N VAL A 363 40.37 21.71 58.32
CA VAL A 363 40.84 22.58 59.42
C VAL A 363 41.63 23.84 59.02
N ALA A 364 40.91 24.94 58.83
CA ALA A 364 41.19 26.24 59.47
C ALA A 364 40.15 27.29 59.02
N HIS A 365 39.02 27.38 59.73
CA HIS A 365 38.26 28.62 60.01
C HIS A 365 36.95 28.22 60.70
N GLN A 366 37.02 28.12 62.02
CA GLN A 366 35.83 28.16 62.88
C GLN A 366 35.83 29.52 63.58
N GLN A 367 34.63 30.08 63.71
CA GLN A 367 34.22 31.18 64.60
C GLN A 367 33.93 32.58 64.00
N ALA A 368 33.70 32.71 62.69
CA ALA A 368 32.95 33.86 62.14
C ALA A 368 31.85 33.49 61.11
N ASP A 369 31.78 32.23 60.66
CA ASP A 369 30.92 31.81 59.53
C ASP A 369 29.58 31.15 59.92
N ALA A 370 29.21 31.10 61.21
CA ALA A 370 27.99 30.40 61.63
C ALA A 370 26.70 31.12 61.21
N GLU A 371 26.68 32.45 61.22
CA GLU A 371 25.52 33.23 60.73
C GLU A 371 25.46 33.24 59.20
N THR A 372 26.61 33.31 58.51
CA THR A 372 26.66 33.32 57.04
C THR A 372 26.35 31.95 56.43
N GLN A 373 26.71 30.84 57.11
CA GLN A 373 26.34 29.48 56.70
C GLN A 373 24.85 29.20 56.90
N ALA A 374 24.25 29.66 58.01
CA ALA A 374 22.81 29.53 58.25
C ALA A 374 21.98 30.32 57.22
N ASP A 375 22.37 31.58 56.93
CA ASP A 375 21.70 32.38 55.90
C ASP A 375 21.88 31.81 54.49
N GLN A 376 23.06 31.27 54.16
CA GLN A 376 23.27 30.55 52.91
C GLN A 376 22.42 29.27 52.85
N GLN A 377 22.34 28.50 53.93
CA GLN A 377 21.56 27.27 53.99
C GLN A 377 20.06 27.53 53.87
N ALA A 378 19.55 28.59 54.52
CA ALA A 378 18.17 29.04 54.39
C ALA A 378 17.86 29.56 52.97
N HIS A 379 18.77 30.32 52.36
CA HIS A 379 18.62 30.79 50.98
C HIS A 379 18.65 29.63 49.96
N LEU A 380 19.51 28.63 50.19
CA LEU A 380 19.58 27.42 49.37
C LEU A 380 18.33 26.54 49.52
N ALA A 381 17.78 26.41 50.73
CA ALA A 381 16.54 25.70 50.98
C ALA A 381 15.34 26.36 50.27
N LYS A 382 15.23 27.69 50.33
CA LYS A 382 14.21 28.46 49.61
C LYS A 382 14.34 28.32 48.09
N LYS A 383 15.57 28.40 47.56
CA LYS A 383 15.82 28.19 46.12
C LYS A 383 15.41 26.79 45.67
N ARG A 384 15.76 25.77 46.47
CA ARG A 384 15.37 24.38 46.21
C ARG A 384 13.85 24.18 46.23
N ALA A 385 13.15 24.81 47.17
CA ALA A 385 11.69 24.76 47.23
C ALA A 385 11.03 25.38 45.98
N TRP A 386 11.58 26.49 45.48
CA TRP A 386 11.14 27.13 44.23
C TRP A 386 11.45 26.28 42.99
N ASP A 387 12.62 25.64 42.93
CA ASP A 387 12.96 24.75 41.82
C ASP A 387 12.04 23.53 41.75
N VAL A 388 11.70 22.93 42.91
CA VAL A 388 10.73 21.82 43.00
C VAL A 388 9.32 22.30 42.60
N ALA A 389 8.91 23.49 43.06
CA ALA A 389 7.59 24.04 42.72
C ALA A 389 7.43 24.35 41.23
N MET A 390 8.48 24.85 40.56
CA MET A 390 8.46 25.20 39.14
C MET A 390 8.72 24.02 38.20
N ALA A 391 9.19 22.87 38.69
CA ALA A 391 9.57 21.73 37.85
C ALA A 391 8.44 21.25 36.90
N PRO A 392 7.17 21.10 37.34
CA PRO A 392 6.07 20.74 36.45
C PRO A 392 5.83 21.79 35.35
N ALA A 393 5.86 23.08 35.70
CA ALA A 393 5.66 24.18 34.76
C ALA A 393 6.76 24.24 33.68
N LYS A 394 8.03 24.04 34.08
CA LYS A 394 9.19 23.99 33.17
C LYS A 394 9.11 22.83 32.16
N SER A 395 8.35 21.77 32.48
CA SER A 395 8.19 20.61 31.59
C SER A 395 7.12 20.79 30.51
N LEU A 396 6.22 21.78 30.66
CA LEU A 396 5.10 22.00 29.74
C LEU A 396 5.53 22.30 28.29
N PRO A 397 6.54 23.16 28.02
CA PRO A 397 6.94 23.47 26.65
C PRO A 397 7.48 22.24 25.91
N MET A 398 8.26 21.40 26.59
CA MET A 398 8.80 20.16 26.02
C MET A 398 7.68 19.17 25.71
N ASN A 399 6.73 19.00 26.64
CA ASN A 399 5.58 18.12 26.43
C ASN A 399 4.65 18.64 25.32
N ALA A 400 4.47 19.95 25.20
CA ALA A 400 3.70 20.58 24.13
C ALA A 400 4.37 20.40 22.76
N PHE A 401 5.70 20.51 22.69
CA PHE A 401 6.46 20.24 21.47
C PHE A 401 6.37 18.78 21.05
N MET A 402 6.53 17.84 21.99
CA MET A 402 6.35 16.40 21.75
C MET A 402 4.93 16.09 21.25
N MET A 403 3.92 16.74 21.85
CA MET A 403 2.52 16.62 21.47
C MET A 403 2.25 17.13 20.05
N TYR A 404 2.89 18.23 19.65
CA TYR A 404 2.82 18.78 18.29
C TYR A 404 3.44 17.81 17.27
N MET A 405 4.62 17.26 17.57
CA MET A 405 5.32 16.31 16.70
C MET A 405 4.59 14.97 16.55
N ALA A 406 3.85 14.53 17.57
CA ALA A 406 3.13 13.25 17.55
C ALA A 406 1.90 13.21 16.61
N GLY A 407 1.48 14.33 16.02
CA GLY A 407 0.35 14.38 15.08
C GLY A 407 -1.02 14.01 15.69
N ARG A 408 -2.07 13.88 14.87
CA ARG A 408 -3.44 13.55 15.31
C ARG A 408 -3.79 12.05 15.24
N THR A 409 -2.82 11.22 14.86
CA THR A 409 -3.08 9.81 14.59
C THR A 409 -3.13 9.00 15.88
N VAL A 410 -4.19 8.22 16.08
CA VAL A 410 -4.30 7.26 17.19
C VAL A 410 -3.35 6.09 16.93
N SER A 411 -2.40 5.84 17.83
CA SER A 411 -1.46 4.71 17.78
C SER A 411 -0.97 4.40 19.19
N ILE A 412 -0.39 3.22 19.41
CA ILE A 412 -0.05 2.74 20.75
C ILE A 412 0.98 3.64 21.47
N PHE A 413 1.94 4.20 20.73
CA PHE A 413 2.97 5.07 21.27
C PHE A 413 2.44 6.42 21.79
N PRO A 414 1.68 7.21 21.01
CA PRO A 414 0.99 8.39 21.52
C PRO A 414 -0.03 8.08 22.62
N MET A 415 -0.73 6.94 22.58
CA MET A 415 -1.67 6.56 23.65
C MET A 415 -0.93 6.33 24.98
N MET A 416 0.20 5.63 24.97
CA MET A 416 1.01 5.40 26.16
C MET A 416 1.66 6.70 26.69
N MET A 417 2.10 7.58 25.78
CA MET A 417 2.59 8.93 26.12
C MET A 417 1.49 9.76 26.80
N VAL A 418 0.29 9.80 26.22
CA VAL A 418 -0.86 10.51 26.75
C VAL A 418 -1.28 9.94 28.10
N ALA A 419 -1.33 8.61 28.26
CA ALA A 419 -1.60 7.96 29.53
C ALA A 419 -0.59 8.37 30.62
N MET A 420 0.71 8.40 30.30
CA MET A 420 1.74 8.88 31.23
C MET A 420 1.65 10.39 31.50
N MET A 421 1.27 11.20 30.51
CA MET A 421 1.06 12.65 30.65
C MET A 421 -0.15 12.99 31.52
N VAL A 422 -1.15 12.12 31.59
CA VAL A 422 -2.29 12.27 32.52
C VAL A 422 -1.92 11.68 33.90
N TRP A 423 -1.34 10.48 33.94
CA TRP A 423 -1.06 9.76 35.18
C TRP A 423 0.03 10.39 36.05
N ARG A 424 1.13 10.89 35.46
CA ARG A 424 2.23 11.47 36.23
C ARG A 424 1.83 12.75 36.97
N PRO A 425 1.17 13.74 36.35
CA PRO A 425 0.68 14.92 37.06
C PRO A 425 -0.43 14.60 38.06
N MET A 426 -1.34 13.66 37.74
CA MET A 426 -2.36 13.21 38.71
C MET A 426 -1.71 12.62 39.97
N LYS A 427 -0.72 11.73 39.80
CA LYS A 427 0.04 11.17 40.93
C LYS A 427 0.74 12.26 41.74
N ALA A 428 1.34 13.24 41.06
CA ALA A 428 1.99 14.38 41.71
C ALA A 428 1.00 15.25 42.51
N LEU A 429 -0.23 15.43 42.03
CA LEU A 429 -1.30 16.14 42.74
C LEU A 429 -1.76 15.39 44.00
N PHE A 430 -1.81 14.06 43.97
CA PHE A 430 -2.15 13.26 45.15
C PHE A 430 -1.03 13.22 46.19
N THR A 431 0.23 13.46 45.80
CA THR A 431 1.39 13.41 46.70
C THR A 431 1.98 14.79 47.03
N VAL A 432 1.24 15.89 46.83
CA VAL A 432 1.74 17.27 47.10
C VAL A 432 2.27 17.40 48.52
N ASN A 433 1.51 16.94 49.52
CA ASN A 433 1.92 17.04 50.92
C ASN A 433 3.20 16.24 51.20
N ALA A 434 3.31 15.02 50.67
CA ALA A 434 4.50 14.18 50.83
C ALA A 434 5.76 14.80 50.16
N THR A 435 5.60 15.42 48.98
CA THR A 435 6.70 16.08 48.27
C THR A 435 7.27 17.25 49.06
N PHE A 436 6.39 18.09 49.64
CA PHE A 436 6.82 19.27 50.39
C PHE A 436 7.15 18.98 51.86
N GLN A 437 6.69 17.87 52.44
CA GLN A 437 7.06 17.43 53.78
C GLN A 437 8.58 17.16 53.89
N THR A 438 9.21 16.70 52.81
CA THR A 438 10.69 16.53 52.75
C THR A 438 11.46 17.85 52.67
N LEU A 439 10.76 18.97 52.45
CA LEU A 439 11.31 20.32 52.30
C LEU A 439 10.91 21.24 53.47
N GLU A 440 10.08 20.76 54.39
CA GLU A 440 9.72 21.46 55.63
C GLU A 440 10.89 21.35 56.62
N SER A 441 11.84 22.28 56.51
CA SER A 441 12.83 22.58 57.55
C SER A 441 12.45 23.88 58.26
N GLU A 442 12.85 24.06 59.52
CA GLU A 442 12.52 25.24 60.36
C GLU A 442 12.80 26.59 59.67
N GLU A 443 13.71 26.62 58.69
CA GLU A 443 14.17 27.84 58.00
C GLU A 443 13.43 28.18 56.68
N THR A 444 12.55 27.29 56.18
CA THR A 444 11.95 27.45 54.84
C THR A 444 10.71 28.35 54.82
N GLY A 445 10.08 28.58 55.98
CA GLY A 445 8.89 29.44 56.11
C GLY A 445 7.62 28.85 55.47
N ASN A 446 6.62 29.70 55.19
CA ASN A 446 5.32 29.26 54.67
C ASN A 446 5.41 28.84 53.19
N LEU A 447 5.36 27.52 52.94
CA LEU A 447 5.43 26.92 51.61
C LEU A 447 4.11 26.94 50.81
N LEU A 448 3.07 27.65 51.29
CA LEU A 448 1.76 27.68 50.65
C LEU A 448 1.81 28.19 49.19
N LEU A 449 2.60 29.23 48.91
CA LEU A 449 2.77 29.74 47.55
C LEU A 449 3.43 28.71 46.63
N ASN A 450 4.46 28.01 47.13
CA ASN A 450 5.17 26.96 46.38
C ASN A 450 4.25 25.76 46.07
N LYS A 451 3.38 25.39 47.02
CA LYS A 451 2.36 24.35 46.83
C LYS A 451 1.35 24.77 45.75
N ILE A 452 0.88 26.03 45.76
CA ILE A 452 -0.03 26.56 44.73
C ILE A 452 0.61 26.52 43.33
N VAL A 453 1.84 26.99 43.19
CA VAL A 453 2.56 26.99 41.90
C VAL A 453 2.76 25.57 41.37
N PHE A 454 3.10 24.63 42.25
CA PHE A 454 3.24 23.22 41.90
C PHE A 454 1.92 22.59 41.42
N VAL A 455 0.81 22.90 42.10
CA VAL A 455 -0.53 22.43 41.72
C VAL A 455 -0.93 23.02 40.37
N LEU A 456 -0.77 24.33 40.16
CA LEU A 456 -1.09 24.98 38.89
C LEU A 456 -0.27 24.42 37.71
N GLY A 457 1.01 24.13 37.91
CA GLY A 457 1.85 23.51 36.89
C GLY A 457 1.38 22.11 36.49
N ASN A 458 0.97 21.29 37.45
CA ASN A 458 0.42 19.96 37.17
C ASN A 458 -0.98 20.01 36.56
N LEU A 459 -1.84 20.95 36.97
CA LEU A 459 -3.14 21.19 36.33
C LEU A 459 -2.98 21.64 34.88
N GLY A 460 -1.99 22.49 34.59
CA GLY A 460 -1.62 22.85 33.22
C GLY A 460 -1.18 21.64 32.39
N ALA A 461 -0.44 20.70 32.97
CA ALA A 461 -0.03 19.46 32.30
C ALA A 461 -1.23 18.54 31.99
N ILE A 462 -2.18 18.43 32.92
CA ILE A 462 -3.43 17.69 32.72
C ILE A 462 -4.28 18.35 31.64
N GLY A 463 -4.43 19.68 31.67
CA GLY A 463 -5.16 20.43 30.63
C GLY A 463 -4.57 20.22 29.23
N LEU A 464 -3.23 20.22 29.12
CA LEU A 464 -2.54 19.91 27.87
C LEU A 464 -2.78 18.46 27.41
N ALA A 465 -2.81 17.51 28.34
CA ALA A 465 -3.09 16.11 28.03
C ALA A 465 -4.56 15.90 27.59
N ILE A 466 -5.53 16.55 28.25
CA ILE A 466 -6.95 16.51 27.84
C ILE A 466 -7.12 17.14 26.46
N TYR A 467 -6.46 18.27 26.19
CA TYR A 467 -6.44 18.87 24.85
C TYR A 467 -5.90 17.89 23.81
N LYS A 468 -4.86 17.11 24.14
CA LYS A 468 -4.34 16.08 23.24
C LYS A 468 -5.35 14.98 22.96
N VAL A 469 -5.98 14.42 24.00
CA VAL A 469 -7.02 13.38 23.88
C VAL A 469 -8.19 13.88 23.01
N HIS A 470 -8.58 15.14 23.17
CA HIS A 470 -9.58 15.80 22.33
C HIS A 470 -9.11 15.89 20.86
N THR A 471 -7.89 16.36 20.59
CA THR A 471 -7.36 16.43 19.22
C THR A 471 -7.15 15.07 18.56
N MET A 472 -7.12 13.99 19.35
CA MET A 472 -7.01 12.60 18.89
C MET A 472 -8.38 11.93 18.69
N GLY A 473 -9.49 12.60 18.99
CA GLY A 473 -10.83 12.02 18.84
C GLY A 473 -11.16 10.90 19.83
N LEU A 474 -10.49 10.88 20.99
CA LEU A 474 -10.68 9.85 22.02
C LEU A 474 -11.70 10.25 23.11
N LEU A 475 -12.21 11.48 23.09
CA LEU A 475 -13.29 11.90 23.97
C LEU A 475 -14.63 11.65 23.27
N PRO A 476 -15.64 11.07 23.95
CA PRO A 476 -16.96 10.80 23.38
C PRO A 476 -17.80 12.09 23.30
N ASN A 477 -17.33 13.05 22.51
CA ASN A 477 -17.93 14.37 22.36
C ASN A 477 -18.58 14.58 20.99
N THR A 478 -18.52 13.58 20.10
CA THR A 478 -19.12 13.65 18.77
C THR A 478 -20.45 12.89 18.77
N PRO A 479 -21.51 13.41 18.10
CA PRO A 479 -22.78 12.69 17.98
C PRO A 479 -22.66 11.27 17.39
N SER A 480 -21.61 11.02 16.59
CA SER A 480 -21.28 9.69 16.06
C SER A 480 -20.95 8.66 17.14
N ASP A 481 -20.38 9.09 18.26
CA ASP A 481 -19.93 8.21 19.35
C ASP A 481 -21.12 7.60 20.12
N TRP A 482 -22.33 8.13 19.89
CA TRP A 482 -23.57 7.71 20.54
C TRP A 482 -24.55 7.00 19.59
N LEU A 483 -24.16 6.76 18.33
CA LEU A 483 -25.00 6.11 17.32
C LEU A 483 -25.42 4.69 17.71
N GLU A 484 -24.60 3.98 18.49
CA GLU A 484 -24.92 2.64 19.00
C GLU A 484 -26.14 2.64 19.95
N PHE A 485 -26.40 3.77 20.60
CA PHE A 485 -27.55 3.94 21.50
C PHE A 485 -28.77 4.56 20.80
N ALA A 486 -28.64 4.94 19.52
CA ALA A 486 -29.77 5.41 18.74
C ALA A 486 -30.69 4.23 18.41
N PRO A 487 -32.02 4.35 18.59
CA PRO A 487 -32.94 3.29 18.23
C PRO A 487 -32.83 3.00 16.73
N ALA A 488 -32.66 1.72 16.39
CA ALA A 488 -32.59 1.28 15.00
C ALA A 488 -33.86 1.73 14.26
N VAL A 489 -33.68 2.46 13.16
CA VAL A 489 -34.79 2.89 12.30
C VAL A 489 -35.43 1.64 11.71
N GLU A 490 -36.66 1.33 12.13
CA GLU A 490 -37.43 0.21 11.60
C GLU A 490 -37.74 0.49 10.12
N ARG A 491 -37.16 -0.30 9.22
CA ARG A 491 -37.29 -0.08 7.77
C ARG A 491 -38.70 -0.44 7.30
N VAL A 492 -39.49 0.59 6.97
CA VAL A 492 -40.83 0.42 6.38
C VAL A 492 -40.73 0.32 4.85
N GLN A 493 -40.20 -0.79 4.34
CA GLN A 493 -40.28 -1.09 2.91
C GLN A 493 -40.79 -2.50 2.69
N TYR A 494 -42.04 -2.60 2.24
CA TYR A 494 -42.64 -3.83 1.74
C TYR A 494 -42.47 -3.86 0.22
N SER A 495 -41.86 -4.92 -0.32
CA SER A 495 -41.92 -5.22 -1.75
C SER A 495 -43.04 -6.23 -2.00
N PHE A 496 -43.97 -5.89 -2.90
CA PHE A 496 -44.98 -6.82 -3.38
C PHE A 496 -44.43 -7.53 -4.61
N ALA A 497 -44.22 -8.84 -4.52
CA ALA A 497 -43.98 -9.70 -5.67
C ALA A 497 -45.30 -10.42 -6.01
N SER A 498 -45.93 -10.06 -7.14
CA SER A 498 -47.05 -10.82 -7.69
C SER A 498 -46.54 -11.96 -8.57
N PRO A 499 -47.06 -13.20 -8.45
CA PRO A 499 -46.61 -14.34 -9.26
C PRO A 499 -46.99 -14.30 -10.75
N SER A 500 -47.58 -13.20 -11.25
CA SER A 500 -48.23 -13.17 -12.57
C SER A 500 -47.31 -12.90 -13.77
N PHE A 501 -45.99 -12.91 -13.59
CA PHE A 501 -45.03 -12.80 -14.69
C PHE A 501 -43.95 -13.89 -14.56
N ILE A 502 -44.34 -15.12 -14.91
CA ILE A 502 -43.43 -16.17 -15.40
C ILE A 502 -44.00 -16.69 -16.71
#